data_AF-A0A359EWU2-F1
#
_entry.id   AF-A0A359EWU2-F1
#
_cell.length_a   1.000
_cell.length_b   1.000
_cell.length_c   1.000
_cell.angle_alpha   90.00
_cell.angle_beta   90.00
_cell.angle_gamma   90.00
#
_symmetry.space_group_name_H-M   'P 1'
#
loop_
_entity.id
_entity.type
_entity.pdbx_description
1 polymer ?
#
loop_
_entity_poly.entity_id
_entity_poly.type
_entity_poly.pdbx_seq_one_letter_code
_entity_poly.pdbx_strand_id
1 'polypeptide(L)' 'MPERTVPLSYSRGMKANFYKCGNRTVHKHFIAWAPIESAAPNFHQPQYFRSIAFE' A
#
# COMPACT_ATOMS: atom_id res chain seq x y z
N MET A 1 34.28 -22.45 -11.26
CA MET A 1 32.89 -21.94 -11.33
C MET A 1 32.73 -20.87 -10.26
N PRO A 2 33.07 -19.59 -10.51
CA PRO A 2 33.10 -18.60 -9.45
C PRO A 2 31.75 -17.87 -9.30
N GLU A 3 31.34 -17.79 -8.04
CA GLU A 3 30.51 -16.77 -7.37
C GLU A 3 29.48 -16.00 -8.22
N ARG A 4 28.21 -16.39 -8.07
CA ARG A 4 27.08 -15.51 -8.43
C ARG A 4 26.99 -14.39 -7.40
N THR A 5 27.63 -13.26 -7.69
CA THR A 5 27.31 -11.96 -7.08
C THR A 5 25.86 -11.61 -7.44
N VAL A 6 24.93 -11.80 -6.51
CA VAL A 6 23.56 -11.32 -6.64
C VAL A 6 23.61 -9.80 -6.39
N PRO A 7 23.18 -8.94 -7.34
CA PRO A 7 23.22 -7.51 -7.11
C PRO A 7 22.29 -7.11 -5.95
N LEU A 8 22.75 -6.18 -5.11
CA LEU A 8 22.03 -5.53 -3.99
C LEU A 8 20.76 -4.76 -4.44
N SER A 9 20.28 -4.93 -5.66
CA SER A 9 19.30 -4.06 -6.31
C SER A 9 17.88 -4.62 -6.37
N TYR A 10 17.60 -5.77 -5.76
CA TYR A 10 16.21 -6.20 -5.56
C TYR A 10 15.80 -5.82 -4.15
N SER A 11 15.49 -4.55 -3.91
CA SER A 11 14.69 -4.20 -2.73
C SER A 11 13.42 -5.04 -2.82
N ARG A 12 13.29 -6.08 -1.99
CA ARG A 12 12.03 -6.81 -1.89
C ARG A 12 11.03 -5.77 -1.43
N GLY A 13 10.10 -5.43 -2.32
CA GLY A 13 9.11 -4.40 -2.06
C GLY A 13 7.74 -4.87 -2.49
N MET A 14 6.72 -4.38 -1.81
CA MET A 14 5.33 -4.68 -2.11
C MET A 14 4.59 -3.39 -2.47
N LYS A 15 3.58 -3.47 -3.33
CA LYS A 15 2.61 -2.39 -3.51
C LYS A 15 1.47 -2.57 -2.52
N ALA A 16 1.25 -1.61 -1.64
CA ALA A 16 0.16 -1.63 -0.68
C ALA A 16 -0.34 -0.22 -0.33
N ASN A 17 -1.47 -0.15 0.36
CA ASN A 17 -1.97 1.05 1.01
C ASN A 17 -2.60 0.63 2.36
N PHE A 18 -2.61 1.55 3.32
CA PHE A 18 -3.04 1.30 4.69
C PHE A 18 -4.28 2.11 5.02
N TYR A 19 -5.22 1.53 5.76
CA TYR A 19 -6.55 2.08 5.93
C TYR A 19 -7.04 2.05 7.38
N LYS A 20 -7.87 3.03 7.74
CA LYS A 20 -8.72 3.00 8.94
C LYS A 20 -10.16 3.27 8.55
N CYS A 21 -11.06 2.41 9.00
CA CYS A 21 -12.50 2.60 8.80
C CYS A 21 -13.29 2.49 10.10
N GLY A 22 -14.47 3.09 10.09
CA GLY A 22 -15.50 2.98 11.12
C GLY A 22 -16.85 3.27 10.51
N ASN A 23 -17.47 2.28 9.87
CA ASN A 23 -18.79 2.44 9.25
C ASN A 23 -19.95 2.35 10.26
N ARG A 24 -19.71 1.70 11.41
CA ARG A 24 -20.68 1.45 12.50
C ARG A 24 -20.39 2.27 13.78
N THR A 25 -19.49 3.24 13.71
CA THR A 25 -19.22 4.17 14.82
C THR A 25 -20.18 5.37 14.75
N VAL A 26 -20.38 6.07 15.88
CA VAL A 26 -21.20 7.30 15.95
C VAL A 26 -20.81 8.30 14.86
N HIS A 27 -19.50 8.47 14.66
CA HIS A 27 -18.94 9.25 13.57
C HIS A 27 -18.33 8.32 12.52
N LYS A 28 -18.95 8.27 11.34
CA LYS A 28 -18.43 7.48 10.22
C LYS A 28 -17.15 8.10 9.70
N HIS A 29 -16.14 7.26 9.46
CA HIS A 29 -14.84 7.70 8.94
C HIS A 29 -14.19 6.64 8.07
N PHE A 30 -13.46 7.11 7.06
CA PHE A 30 -12.74 6.32 6.07
C PHE A 30 -11.45 7.06 5.73
N ILE A 31 -10.30 6.53 6.16
CA ILE A 31 -9.00 7.19 6.05
C ILE A 31 -8.06 6.23 5.34
N ALA A 32 -7.25 6.76 4.43
CA ALA A 32 -6.19 6.04 3.73
C ALA A 32 -4.86 6.78 3.91
N TRP A 33 -3.77 6.03 4.03
CA TRP A 33 -2.42 6.61 4.08
C TRP A 33 -2.05 7.25 2.74
N ALA A 34 -2.20 6.52 1.63
CA ALA A 34 -2.06 7.08 0.30
C ALA A 34 -3.42 7.56 -0.23
N PRO A 35 -3.53 8.79 -0.77
CA PRO A 35 -4.78 9.33 -1.30
C PRO A 35 -5.39 8.44 -2.39
N ILE A 36 -6.72 8.30 -2.36
CA ILE A 36 -7.52 7.60 -3.36
C ILE A 36 -8.49 8.60 -3.97
N GLU A 37 -8.41 8.83 -5.27
CA GLU A 37 -9.36 9.66 -5.99
C GLU A 37 -10.53 8.79 -6.46
N SER A 38 -11.64 8.83 -5.72
CA SER A 38 -12.82 8.02 -5.96
C SER A 38 -14.07 8.75 -5.49
N ALA A 39 -15.17 8.63 -6.23
CA ALA A 39 -16.45 9.27 -5.90
C ALA A 39 -17.05 8.77 -4.56
N ALA A 40 -16.69 7.56 -4.13
CA ALA A 40 -17.08 6.97 -2.85
C ALA A 40 -15.88 6.25 -2.20
N PRO A 41 -15.91 5.99 -0.87
CA PRO A 41 -14.88 5.23 -0.19
C PRO A 41 -14.71 3.83 -0.81
N ASN A 42 -13.66 3.65 -1.60
CA ASN A 42 -13.33 2.40 -2.27
C ASN A 42 -11.84 2.10 -2.10
N PHE A 43 -11.53 1.20 -1.17
CA PHE A 43 -10.17 0.81 -0.81
C PHE A 43 -9.59 -0.31 -1.70
N HIS A 44 -10.43 -0.98 -2.49
CA HIS A 44 -10.02 -2.10 -3.35
C HIS A 44 -9.61 -1.60 -4.74
N GLN A 45 -8.70 -0.63 -4.77
CA GLN A 45 -8.23 0.02 -5.99
C GLN A 45 -6.71 -0.07 -6.08
N PRO A 46 -6.16 -1.15 -6.67
CA PRO A 46 -4.72 -1.42 -6.72
C PRO A 46 -3.90 -0.31 -7.39
N GLN A 47 -4.51 0.51 -8.26
CA GLN A 47 -3.84 1.64 -8.90
C GLN A 47 -3.39 2.73 -7.91
N TYR A 48 -4.01 2.80 -6.73
CA TYR A 48 -3.64 3.74 -5.67
C TYR A 48 -2.68 3.14 -4.63
N PHE A 49 -2.16 1.94 -4.85
CA PHE A 49 -1.15 1.36 -3.96
C PHE A 49 0.21 2.03 -4.16
N ARG A 50 0.91 2.31 -3.05
CA ARG A 50 2.27 2.87 -3.06
C ARG A 50 3.30 1.78 -2.79
N SER A 51 4.54 2.03 -3.20
CA SER A 51 5.66 1.11 -2.97
C SER A 51 6.08 1.10 -1.50
N ILE A 52 6.19 -0.09 -0.93
CA ILE A 52 6.71 -0.37 0.40
C ILE A 52 8.04 -1.09 0.22
N ALA A 53 9.12 -0.54 0.73
CA ALA A 53 10.43 -1.18 0.77
C ALA A 53 10.62 -1.89 2.11
N PHE A 54 11.18 -3.10 2.09
CA PHE A 54 11.58 -3.84 3.28
C PHE A 54 13.09 -3.77 3.44
N GLU A 55 13.56 -3.58 4.67
CA GLU A 55 14.99 -3.64 5.08
C GLU A 55 15.33 -5.02 5.65
#